data_AF-A0AAD9WP98-F1
#
_entry.id   AF-A0AAD9WP98-F1
#
_cell.length_a   1.000
_cell.length_b   1.000
_cell.length_c   1.000
_cell.angle_alpha   90.00
_cell.angle_beta   90.00
_cell.angle_gamma   90.00
#
_symmetry.space_group_name_H-M   'P 1'
#
loop_
_entity.id
_entity.type
_entity.pdbx_description
1 polymer ?
#
loop_
_entity_poly.entity_id
_entity_poly.type
_entity_poly.pdbx_seq_one_letter_code
_entity_poly.pdbx_strand_id
1 'polypeptide(L)'
;MQNLQDMLSSRTTLAIKRMGKEIIDDDDEKLKDLRNEYGEAVYEAVTNALLELKEYNPSGRYVVPKVWNLKERRKATLKEIIQYIMKQLKTHKRKRT
;
A
#
# COMPACT_ATOMS: atom_id res chain seq x y z
N MET A 1 32.14 6.43 26.83
CA MET A 1 31.76 6.14 25.42
C MET A 1 30.48 5.30 25.31
N GLN A 2 30.14 4.46 26.29
CA GLN A 2 28.95 3.58 26.27
C GLN A 2 27.60 4.32 26.14
N ASN A 3 27.43 5.45 26.84
CA ASN A 3 26.16 6.19 26.87
C ASN A 3 25.72 6.75 25.51
N LEU A 4 26.66 7.04 24.61
CA LEU A 4 26.31 7.53 23.27
C LEU A 4 25.74 6.39 22.42
N GLN A 5 26.26 5.17 22.59
CA GLN A 5 25.80 3.97 21.88
C GLN A 5 24.42 3.53 22.38
N ASP A 6 24.16 3.61 23.69
CA ASP A 6 22.85 3.31 24.29
C ASP A 6 21.79 4.35 23.91
N MET A 7 22.19 5.63 23.84
CA MET A 7 21.32 6.72 23.37
C MET A 7 20.99 6.57 21.88
N LEU A 8 21.96 6.20 21.04
CA LEU A 8 21.74 5.94 19.62
C LEU A 8 20.88 4.69 19.40
N SER A 9 21.08 3.60 20.15
CA SER A 9 20.22 2.41 20.09
C SER A 9 18.77 2.70 20.51
N SER A 10 18.57 3.45 21.60
CA SER A 10 17.23 3.83 22.07
C SER A 10 16.51 4.76 21.09
N ARG A 11 17.22 5.74 20.53
CA ARG A 11 16.66 6.71 19.57
C ARG A 11 16.30 6.03 18.23
N THR A 12 17.12 5.09 17.77
CA THR A 12 16.84 4.28 16.56
C THR A 12 15.63 3.36 16.78
N THR A 13 15.52 2.71 17.94
CA THR A 13 14.37 1.83 18.29
C THR A 13 13.05 2.60 18.38
N LEU A 14 13.06 3.81 18.99
CA LEU A 14 11.90 4.69 19.07
C LEU A 14 11.49 5.27 17.71
N ALA A 15 12.44 5.61 16.83
CA ALA A 15 12.15 6.05 15.47
C ALA A 15 11.53 4.94 14.61
N ILE A 16 11.97 3.69 14.80
CA ILE A 16 11.40 2.50 14.14
C ILE A 16 10.00 2.19 14.70
N LYS A 17 9.75 2.40 16.00
CA LYS A 17 8.40 2.28 16.61
C LYS A 17 7.46 3.42 16.20
N ARG A 18 7.99 4.60 15.88
CA ARG A 18 7.24 5.79 15.41
C ARG A 18 6.84 5.74 13.93
N MET A 19 7.37 4.83 13.12
CA MET A 19 6.72 4.45 11.88
C MET A 19 5.57 3.52 12.26
N GLY A 20 4.36 4.08 12.40
CA GLY A 20 3.15 3.35 12.78
C GLY A 20 2.88 2.18 11.84
N LYS A 21 3.48 1.02 12.14
CA LYS A 21 3.15 -0.24 11.50
C LYS A 21 1.80 -0.63 12.08
N GLU A 22 0.78 -0.53 11.26
CA GLU A 22 -0.53 -1.10 11.57
C GLU A 22 -0.39 -2.63 11.58
N ILE A 23 -0.68 -3.28 12.70
CA ILE A 23 -0.55 -4.73 12.90
C ILE A 23 -1.94 -5.23 13.29
N ILE A 24 -2.29 -6.46 12.91
CA ILE A 24 -3.51 -7.09 13.40
C ILE A 24 -3.38 -7.28 14.92
N ASP A 25 -4.37 -6.78 15.66
CA ASP A 25 -4.48 -7.01 17.09
C ASP A 25 -5.38 -8.22 17.31
N ASP A 26 -4.79 -9.36 17.64
CA ASP A 26 -5.53 -10.59 17.91
C ASP A 26 -6.43 -10.47 19.16
N ASP A 27 -6.19 -9.44 19.98
CA ASP A 27 -7.02 -9.15 21.15
C ASP A 27 -8.25 -8.29 20.84
N ASP A 28 -8.39 -7.77 19.61
CA ASP A 28 -9.53 -6.97 19.18
C ASP A 28 -10.86 -7.72 19.33
N GLU A 29 -11.82 -7.10 20.00
CA GLU A 29 -13.11 -7.71 20.31
C GLU A 29 -13.88 -8.13 19.05
N LYS A 30 -13.83 -7.33 17.97
CA LYS A 30 -14.56 -7.65 16.73
C LYS A 30 -13.94 -8.83 16.00
N LEU A 31 -12.62 -8.95 16.03
CA LEU A 31 -11.93 -10.10 15.44
C LEU A 31 -12.18 -11.38 16.24
N LYS A 32 -12.22 -11.29 17.58
CA LYS A 32 -12.63 -12.41 18.45
C LYS A 32 -14.05 -12.84 18.17
N ASP A 33 -14.99 -11.89 18.10
CA ASP A 33 -16.40 -12.17 17.79
C ASP A 33 -16.54 -12.82 16.40
N LEU A 34 -15.86 -12.26 15.38
CA LEU A 34 -15.83 -12.82 14.03
C LEU A 34 -15.34 -14.28 14.02
N ARG A 35 -14.25 -14.56 14.75
CA ARG A 35 -13.69 -15.91 14.85
C ARG A 35 -14.63 -16.87 15.58
N ASN A 36 -15.28 -16.40 16.65
CA ASN A 36 -16.20 -17.21 17.44
C ASN A 36 -17.50 -17.53 16.69
N GLU A 37 -18.03 -16.57 15.91
CA GLU A 37 -19.31 -16.72 15.21
C GLU A 37 -19.17 -17.43 13.85
N TYR A 38 -18.08 -17.15 13.12
CA TYR A 38 -17.90 -17.61 11.74
C TYR A 38 -16.72 -18.59 11.54
N GLY A 39 -15.92 -18.83 12.57
CA GLY A 39 -14.80 -19.78 12.56
C GLY A 39 -13.50 -19.25 11.95
N GLU A 40 -12.48 -20.11 11.98
CA GLU A 40 -11.10 -19.75 11.62
C GLU A 40 -10.95 -19.26 10.19
N ALA A 41 -11.58 -19.96 9.23
CA ALA A 41 -11.40 -19.65 7.81
C ALA A 41 -11.89 -18.23 7.45
N VAL A 42 -12.97 -17.77 8.09
CA VAL A 42 -13.50 -16.41 7.89
C VAL A 42 -12.59 -15.38 8.55
N TYR A 43 -12.13 -15.66 9.77
CA TYR A 43 -11.16 -14.82 10.45
C TYR A 43 -9.86 -14.65 9.63
N GLU A 44 -9.29 -15.73 9.10
CA GLU A 44 -8.10 -15.70 8.25
C GLU A 44 -8.36 -14.91 6.95
N ALA A 45 -9.51 -15.10 6.29
CA ALA A 45 -9.86 -14.38 5.08
C ALA A 45 -9.95 -12.85 5.32
N VAL A 46 -10.56 -12.43 6.43
CA VAL A 46 -10.72 -11.02 6.78
C VAL A 46 -9.39 -10.38 7.18
N THR A 47 -8.61 -11.05 8.04
CA THR A 47 -7.30 -10.53 8.47
C THR A 47 -6.33 -10.42 7.31
N ASN A 48 -6.32 -11.40 6.39
CA ASN A 48 -5.55 -11.32 5.15
C ASN A 48 -5.99 -10.13 4.28
N ALA A 49 -7.29 -9.92 4.08
CA ALA A 49 -7.79 -8.78 3.30
C ALA A 49 -7.40 -7.43 3.92
N LEU A 50 -7.40 -7.32 5.25
CA LEU A 50 -6.94 -6.11 5.96
C LEU A 50 -5.45 -5.85 5.73
N LEU A 51 -4.61 -6.90 5.75
CA LEU A 51 -3.18 -6.80 5.45
C LEU A 51 -2.93 -6.41 3.99
N GLU A 52 -3.66 -6.98 3.03
CA GLU A 52 -3.58 -6.65 1.61
C GLU A 52 -3.94 -5.18 1.35
N LEU A 53 -5.02 -4.67 1.97
CA LEU A 53 -5.41 -3.26 1.88
C LEU A 53 -4.30 -2.33 2.39
N LYS A 54 -3.67 -2.70 3.50
CA LYS A 54 -2.53 -1.98 4.06
C LYS A 54 -1.32 -2.00 3.12
N GLU A 55 -1.01 -3.12 2.48
CA GLU A 55 0.12 -3.20 1.54
C GLU A 55 -0.14 -2.40 0.25
N TYR A 56 -1.36 -2.49 -0.27
CA TYR A 56 -1.71 -1.88 -1.56
C TYR A 56 -1.84 -0.35 -1.49
N ASN A 57 -2.56 0.16 -0.48
CA ASN A 57 -2.82 1.59 -0.29
C ASN A 57 -3.02 1.92 1.20
N PRO A 58 -1.93 1.96 2.00
CA PRO A 58 -2.03 2.07 3.45
C PRO A 58 -2.74 3.36 3.91
N SER A 59 -2.55 4.46 3.20
CA SER A 59 -3.17 5.75 3.56
C SER A 59 -4.63 5.85 3.11
N GLY A 60 -4.99 5.25 1.97
CA GLY A 60 -6.30 5.46 1.35
C GLY A 60 -7.29 4.33 1.52
N ARG A 61 -6.84 3.07 1.58
CA ARG A 61 -7.68 1.86 1.59
C ARG A 61 -8.75 1.78 0.49
N TYR A 62 -8.62 2.59 -0.56
CA TYR A 62 -9.49 2.59 -1.74
C TYR A 62 -8.76 2.03 -2.96
N VAL A 63 -9.55 1.60 -3.95
CA VAL A 63 -9.05 1.12 -5.24
C VAL A 63 -8.35 2.27 -5.96
N VAL A 64 -7.06 2.09 -6.26
CA VAL A 64 -6.26 3.05 -7.03
C VAL A 64 -6.28 2.63 -8.51
N PRO A 65 -6.86 3.44 -9.41
CA PRO A 65 -6.78 3.18 -10.85
C PRO A 65 -5.33 3.12 -11.31
N LYS A 66 -4.97 2.07 -12.06
CA LYS A 66 -3.64 1.90 -12.65
C LYS A 66 -3.72 1.97 -14.17
N VAL A 67 -2.76 2.65 -14.78
CA VAL A 67 -2.63 2.66 -16.24
C VAL A 67 -2.13 1.29 -16.70
N TRP A 68 -2.86 0.67 -17.62
CA TRP A 68 -2.57 -0.68 -18.11
C TRP A 68 -2.09 -0.64 -19.56
N ASN A 69 -1.00 -1.36 -19.86
CA ASN A 69 -0.61 -1.61 -21.24
C ASN A 69 -1.34 -2.86 -21.72
N LEU A 70 -2.41 -2.66 -22.49
CA LEU A 70 -3.25 -3.74 -23.02
C LEU A 70 -2.48 -4.71 -23.94
N LYS A 71 -1.49 -4.21 -24.70
CA LYS A 71 -0.70 -5.04 -25.62
C LYS A 71 0.20 -6.00 -24.86
N GLU A 72 0.88 -5.48 -23.85
CA GLU A 72 1.83 -6.26 -23.02
C GLU A 72 1.13 -7.01 -21.87
N ARG A 73 -0.20 -6.84 -21.73
CA ARG A 73 -1.03 -7.44 -20.67
C ARG A 73 -0.47 -7.24 -19.26
N ARG A 74 0.11 -6.08 -18.99
CA ARG A 74 0.67 -5.68 -17.68
C ARG A 74 0.43 -4.20 -17.38
N LYS A 75 0.72 -3.79 -16.15
CA LYS A 75 0.75 -2.37 -15.79
C LYS A 75 1.71 -1.62 -16.72
N ALA A 76 1.28 -0.45 -17.19
CA ALA A 76 2.13 0.43 -17.98
C ALA A 76 3.29 0.95 -17.12
N THR A 77 4.48 0.93 -17.69
CA THR A 77 5.68 1.57 -17.13
C THR A 77 5.56 3.09 -17.22
N LEU A 78 6.31 3.80 -16.38
CA LEU A 78 6.38 5.26 -16.42
C LEU A 78 6.84 5.76 -17.80
N LYS A 79 7.79 5.04 -18.44
CA LYS A 79 8.27 5.36 -19.78
C LYS A 79 7.15 5.30 -20.83
N GLU A 80 6.35 4.23 -20.83
CA GLU A 80 5.21 4.07 -21.75
C GLU A 80 4.17 5.19 -21.54
N ILE A 81 3.90 5.57 -20.29
CA ILE A 81 2.96 6.65 -19.95
C ILE A 81 3.47 8.00 -20.48
N ILE A 82 4.74 8.34 -20.23
CA ILE A 82 5.35 9.60 -20.71
C ILE A 82 5.33 9.67 -22.24
N GLN A 83 5.69 8.58 -22.91
CA GLN A 83 5.66 8.49 -24.37
C GLN A 83 4.25 8.70 -24.93
N TYR A 84 3.24 8.12 -24.28
CA TYR A 84 1.85 8.31 -24.64
C TYR A 84 1.43 9.78 -24.51
N ILE A 85 1.70 10.43 -23.37
CA ILE A 85 1.38 11.84 -23.14
C ILE A 85 2.06 12.74 -24.18
N MET A 86 3.35 12.54 -24.45
CA MET A 86 4.08 13.30 -25.48
C MET A 86 3.47 13.15 -26.87
N LYS A 87 3.04 11.94 -27.24
CA LYS A 87 2.35 11.69 -28.51
C LYS A 87 1.06 12.49 -28.58
N GLN A 88 0.21 12.40 -27.55
CA GLN A 88 -1.07 13.11 -27.50
C GLN A 88 -0.89 14.63 -27.62
N LEU A 89 0.06 15.21 -26.86
CA LEU A 89 0.37 16.64 -26.92
C LEU A 89 0.79 17.09 -28.33
N LYS A 90 1.60 16.30 -29.05
CA LYS A 90 1.99 16.60 -30.43
C LYS A 90 0.80 16.58 -31.40
N THR A 91 -0.11 15.62 -31.25
CA THR A 91 -1.34 15.57 -32.06
C THR A 91 -2.29 16.73 -31.77
N HIS A 92 -2.46 17.11 -30.51
CA HIS A 92 -3.33 18.23 -30.14
C HIS A 92 -2.78 19.59 -30.58
N LYS A 93 -1.45 19.79 -30.55
CA LYS A 93 -0.82 21.03 -31.06
C LYS A 93 -1.03 21.26 -32.56
N ARG A 94 -1.23 20.20 -33.35
CA ARG A 94 -1.49 20.29 -34.79
C ARG A 94 -2.95 20.56 -35.15
N LYS A 95 -3.87 20.50 -34.18
CA LYS A 95 -5.32 20.75 -34.37
C LYS A 95 -5.77 22.14 -33.89
N ARG A 96 -4.85 23.07 -33.63
CA ARG A 96 -5.20 24.48 -33.46
C ARG A 96 -5.51 25.07 -34.84
N THR A 97 -6.76 24.91 -35.28
CA THR A 97 -7.44 25.95 -36.07
C THR A 97 -7.64 27.18 -35.21
#